data_AF-A0A1C5G342-F1
#
_entry.id   AF-A0A1C5G342-F1
#
_cell.length_a   1.000
_cell.length_b   1.000
_cell.length_c   1.000
_cell.angle_alpha   90.00
_cell.angle_beta   90.00
_cell.angle_gamma   90.00
#
_symmetry.space_group_name_H-M   'P 1'
#
loop_
_entity.id
_entity.type
_entity.pdbx_description
1 polymer ?
#
loop_
_entity_poly.entity_id
_entity_poly.type
_entity_poly.pdbx_seq_one_letter_code
_entity_poly.pdbx_strand_id
1 'polypeptide(L)'
;MTEGPLTVRPGVLRRAAHGLDDDAYRLGHGLAGASGLVVPAPEWSAGAALTGLESAVHAWLGGLGARAAHTARAVRAAAEAYETVDDRAAGRLTALSR
;
A
#
# COMPACT_ATOMS: atom_id res chain seq x y z
N MET A 1 20.07 -22.69 -7.48
CA MET A 1 19.08 -22.18 -8.45
C MET A 1 19.53 -20.79 -8.86
N THR A 2 19.98 -20.62 -10.09
CA THR A 2 20.35 -19.29 -10.62
C THR A 2 19.10 -18.70 -11.22
N GLU A 3 18.50 -17.74 -10.52
CA GLU A 3 17.35 -17.00 -11.00
C GLU A 3 17.76 -16.21 -12.25
N GLY A 4 16.98 -16.35 -13.34
CA GLY A 4 17.27 -15.67 -14.60
C GLY A 4 17.12 -14.15 -14.51
N PRO A 5 17.54 -13.40 -15.54
CA PRO A 5 17.40 -11.95 -15.55
C PRO A 5 15.92 -11.53 -15.42
N LEU A 6 15.62 -10.72 -14.41
CA LEU A 6 14.29 -10.15 -14.21
C LEU A 6 14.05 -9.01 -15.22
N THR A 7 13.09 -9.18 -16.12
CA THR A 7 12.59 -8.07 -16.95
C THR A 7 11.60 -7.24 -16.15
N VAL A 8 12.05 -6.09 -15.65
CA VAL A 8 11.21 -5.17 -14.88
C VAL A 8 10.52 -4.18 -15.81
N ARG A 9 9.22 -3.96 -15.59
CA ARG A 9 8.42 -2.95 -16.29
C ARG A 9 8.02 -1.85 -15.31
N PRO A 10 8.71 -0.71 -15.25
CA PRO A 10 8.43 0.36 -14.29
C PRO A 10 6.96 0.84 -14.30
N GLY A 11 6.33 0.88 -15.48
CA GLY A 11 4.90 1.20 -15.59
C GLY A 11 3.96 0.21 -14.88
N VAL A 12 4.33 -1.07 -14.75
CA VAL A 12 3.57 -2.06 -13.96
C VAL A 12 3.74 -1.77 -12.47
N LEU A 13 4.97 -1.49 -12.03
CA LEU A 13 5.28 -1.15 -10.63
C LEU A 13 4.52 0.10 -10.19
N ARG A 14 4.47 1.16 -11.01
CA ARG A 14 3.69 2.36 -10.68
C ARG A 14 2.20 2.09 -10.51
N ARG A 15 1.60 1.29 -11.39
CA ARG A 15 0.18 0.90 -11.27
C ARG A 15 -0.07 0.08 -10.01
N ALA A 16 0.83 -0.85 -9.69
CA ALA A 16 0.74 -1.62 -8.45
C ALA A 16 0.86 -0.71 -7.22
N ALA A 17 1.80 0.23 -7.21
CA ALA A 17 1.95 1.21 -6.13
C ALA A 17 0.69 2.08 -5.96
N HIS A 18 0.07 2.52 -7.06
CA HIS A 18 -1.19 3.26 -7.01
C HIS A 18 -2.32 2.42 -6.40
N GLY A 19 -2.49 1.17 -6.83
CA GLY A 19 -3.51 0.28 -6.27
C GLY A 19 -3.29 0.04 -4.77
N LEU A 20 -2.04 -0.13 -4.33
CA LEU A 20 -1.71 -0.26 -2.92
C LEU A 20 -2.00 1.01 -2.11
N ASP A 21 -1.79 2.20 -2.67
CA ASP A 21 -2.16 3.46 -2.02
C ASP A 21 -3.69 3.61 -1.90
N ASP A 22 -4.44 3.24 -2.94
CA ASP A 22 -5.91 3.25 -2.92
C ASP A 22 -6.45 2.32 -1.83
N ASP A 23 -5.89 1.11 -1.73
CA ASP A 23 -6.27 0.13 -0.70
C ASP A 23 -5.85 0.61 0.69
N ALA A 24 -4.65 1.18 0.83
CA ALA A 24 -4.21 1.78 2.09
C ALA A 24 -5.15 2.90 2.56
N TYR A 25 -5.58 3.75 1.63
CA TYR A 25 -6.53 4.83 1.91
C TYR A 25 -7.88 4.26 2.38
N ARG A 26 -8.44 3.28 1.66
CA ARG A 26 -9.69 2.61 2.04
C ARG A 26 -9.60 1.90 3.38
N LEU A 27 -8.48 1.26 3.70
CA LEU A 27 -8.28 0.58 4.98
C LEU A 27 -8.15 1.58 6.14
N GLY A 28 -7.45 2.69 5.93
CA GLY A 28 -7.24 3.71 6.96
C GLY A 28 -8.45 4.61 7.20
N HIS A 29 -9.21 4.92 6.15
CA HIS A 29 -10.26 5.94 6.18
C HIS A 29 -11.66 5.40 5.83
N GLY A 30 -11.78 4.20 5.27
CA GLY A 30 -13.06 3.65 4.82
C GLY A 30 -14.05 3.33 5.94
N LEU A 31 -13.56 3.19 7.17
CA LEU A 31 -14.40 3.09 8.36
C LEU A 31 -14.51 4.41 9.14
N ALA A 32 -13.78 5.46 8.76
CA ALA A 32 -13.92 6.76 9.40
C ALA A 32 -15.33 7.30 9.11
N GLY A 33 -16.15 7.42 10.16
CA GLY A 33 -17.55 7.85 10.03
C GLY A 33 -18.54 6.74 9.69
N ALA A 34 -18.11 5.48 9.63
CA ALA A 34 -19.03 4.34 9.57
C ALA A 34 -19.70 4.17 10.94
N SER A 35 -20.97 4.56 11.05
CA SER A 35 -21.79 4.34 12.24
C SER A 35 -22.47 2.96 12.18
N GLY A 36 -22.72 2.36 13.34
CA GLY A 36 -23.57 1.16 13.44
C GLY A 36 -22.88 -0.18 13.22
N LEU A 37 -21.54 -0.26 13.30
CA LEU A 37 -20.84 -1.55 13.42
C LEU A 37 -21.22 -2.29 14.70
N VAL A 38 -21.68 -1.55 15.71
CA VAL A 38 -22.22 -2.04 16.97
C VAL A 38 -23.49 -1.26 17.28
N VAL A 39 -24.56 -1.96 17.65
CA VAL A 39 -25.77 -1.32 18.20
C VAL A 39 -25.39 -0.72 19.56
N PRO A 40 -25.61 0.60 19.79
CA PRO A 40 -25.37 1.20 21.09
C PRO A 40 -26.42 0.69 22.07
N ALA A 41 -26.12 -0.45 22.70
CA ALA A 41 -26.91 -1.07 23.74
C ALA A 41 -26.08 -1.11 25.03
N PRO A 42 -25.77 0.05 25.64
CA PRO A 42 -24.94 0.14 26.84
C PRO A 42 -25.54 -0.65 28.01
N GLU A 43 -26.86 -0.88 27.99
CA GLU A 43 -27.61 -1.66 28.98
C GLU A 43 -27.40 -3.18 28.83
N TRP A 44 -26.83 -3.64 27.71
CA TRP A 44 -26.62 -5.06 27.45
C TRP A 44 -25.28 -5.51 28.03
N SER A 45 -25.26 -6.71 28.62
CA SER A 45 -24.04 -7.32 29.14
C SER A 45 -22.91 -7.45 28.09
N ALA A 46 -23.26 -7.48 26.80
CA ALA A 46 -22.33 -7.53 25.68
C ALA A 46 -21.81 -6.16 25.20
N GLY A 47 -22.37 -5.04 25.66
CA GLY A 47 -22.07 -3.70 25.12
C GLY A 47 -20.58 -3.36 25.14
N ALA A 48 -19.91 -3.55 26.28
CA ALA A 48 -18.47 -3.29 26.42
C ALA A 48 -17.61 -4.20 25.51
N ALA A 49 -18.00 -5.46 25.36
CA ALA A 49 -17.30 -6.41 24.49
C ALA A 49 -17.40 -6.00 23.02
N LEU A 50 -18.55 -5.47 22.59
CA LEU A 50 -18.76 -5.01 21.23
C LEU A 50 -17.97 -3.71 20.94
N THR A 51 -17.97 -2.73 21.85
CA THR A 51 -17.11 -1.53 21.71
C THR A 51 -15.63 -1.88 21.64
N GLY A 52 -15.19 -2.87 22.44
CA GLY A 52 -13.82 -3.38 22.38
C GLY A 52 -13.48 -4.03 21.04
N LEU A 53 -14.41 -4.82 20.49
CA LEU A 53 -14.27 -5.44 19.17
C LEU A 53 -14.16 -4.39 18.06
N GLU A 54 -15.04 -3.38 18.06
CA GLU A 54 -15.01 -2.28 17.09
C GLU A 54 -13.65 -1.56 17.12
N SER A 55 -13.17 -1.20 18.31
CA SER A 55 -11.86 -0.57 18.50
C SER A 55 -10.71 -1.44 17.97
N ALA A 56 -10.75 -2.75 18.24
CA ALA A 56 -9.74 -3.70 17.76
C ALA A 56 -9.73 -3.83 16.24
N VAL A 57 -10.90 -3.85 15.60
CA VAL A 57 -11.04 -3.89 14.13
C VAL A 57 -10.48 -2.62 13.50
N HIS A 58 -10.82 -1.44 14.03
CA HIS A 58 -10.24 -0.18 13.56
C HIS A 58 -8.72 -0.15 13.66
N ALA A 59 -8.16 -0.57 14.80
CA ALA A 59 -6.71 -0.62 14.98
C ALA A 59 -6.04 -1.59 13.99
N TRP A 60 -6.64 -2.77 13.77
CA TRP A 60 -6.12 -3.76 12.84
C TRP A 60 -6.13 -3.24 11.38
N LEU A 61 -7.24 -2.63 10.95
CA LEU A 61 -7.35 -2.04 9.60
C LEU A 61 -6.39 -0.88 9.39
N GLY A 62 -6.26 0.01 10.37
CA GLY A 62 -5.29 1.10 10.33
C GLY A 62 -3.85 0.58 10.20
N GLY A 63 -3.50 -0.45 10.96
CA GLY A 63 -2.20 -1.12 10.86
C GLY A 63 -1.97 -1.80 9.52
N LEU A 64 -3.01 -2.42 8.93
CA LEU A 64 -2.93 -3.01 7.59
C LEU A 64 -2.76 -1.94 6.50
N GLY A 65 -3.52 -0.85 6.58
CA GLY A 65 -3.39 0.29 5.66
C GLY A 65 -2.00 0.92 5.72
N ALA A 66 -1.43 1.09 6.91
CA ALA A 66 -0.06 1.60 7.07
C ALA A 66 0.99 0.70 6.40
N ARG A 67 0.83 -0.62 6.49
CA ARG A 67 1.71 -1.59 5.80
C ARG A 67 1.55 -1.49 4.28
N ALA A 68 0.32 -1.44 3.77
CA ALA A 68 0.05 -1.30 2.35
C ALA A 68 0.67 0.00 1.77
N ALA A 69 0.50 1.14 2.46
CA ALA A 69 1.12 2.41 2.08
C ALA A 69 2.67 2.37 2.13
N HIS A 70 3.24 1.65 3.10
CA HIS A 70 4.68 1.44 3.14
C HIS A 70 5.17 0.63 1.93
N THR A 71 4.48 -0.46 1.57
CA THR A 71 4.78 -1.25 0.39
C THR A 71 4.62 -0.44 -0.90
N ALA A 72 3.55 0.37 -1.02
CA ALA A 72 3.34 1.26 -2.16
C ALA A 72 4.54 2.20 -2.39
N ARG A 73 5.03 2.83 -1.32
CA ARG A 73 6.23 3.69 -1.35
C ARG A 73 7.48 2.94 -1.78
N ALA A 74 7.70 1.73 -1.27
CA ALA A 74 8.85 0.91 -1.66
C ALA A 74 8.80 0.52 -3.15
N VAL A 75 7.62 0.13 -3.65
CA VAL A 75 7.42 -0.22 -5.07
C VAL A 75 7.63 0.99 -5.98
N ARG A 76 7.16 2.17 -5.56
CA ARG A 76 7.38 3.42 -6.30
C ARG A 76 8.86 3.78 -6.38
N ALA A 77 9.57 3.73 -5.24
CA ALA A 77 11.01 3.97 -5.18
C ALA A 77 11.79 2.98 -6.06
N ALA A 78 11.38 1.71 -6.11
CA ALA A 78 11.98 0.74 -7.01
C ALA A 78 11.78 1.10 -8.49
N ALA A 79 10.56 1.51 -8.88
CA ALA A 79 10.27 1.94 -10.25
C ALA A 79 11.14 3.12 -10.68
N GLU A 80 11.29 4.14 -9.83
CA GLU A 80 12.13 5.31 -10.07
C GLU A 80 13.61 4.95 -10.21
N ALA A 81 14.09 4.00 -9.38
CA ALA A 81 15.46 3.53 -9.44
C ALA A 81 15.77 2.80 -10.75
N TYR A 82 14.86 1.95 -11.24
CA TYR A 82 15.02 1.27 -12.53
C TYR A 82 15.10 2.27 -13.68
N GLU A 83 14.19 3.24 -13.73
CA GLU A 83 14.20 4.26 -14.79
C GLU A 83 15.46 5.12 -14.75
N THR A 84 15.92 5.51 -13.57
CA THR A 84 17.16 6.26 -13.41
C THR A 84 18.37 5.49 -13.96
N VAL A 85 18.40 4.17 -13.77
CA VAL A 85 19.48 3.31 -14.30
C VAL A 85 19.36 3.19 -15.82
N ASP A 86 18.15 2.99 -16.35
CA ASP A 86 17.89 2.90 -17.79
C ASP A 86 18.26 4.21 -18.52
N ASP A 87 17.87 5.36 -17.97
CA ASP A 87 18.21 6.68 -18.52
C ASP A 87 19.73 6.90 -18.55
N ARG A 88 20.43 6.48 -17.48
CA ARG A 88 21.89 6.54 -17.43
C ARG A 88 22.53 5.63 -18.48
N ALA A 89 22.00 4.43 -18.69
CA ALA A 89 22.49 3.50 -19.70
C ALA A 89 22.26 4.06 -21.12
N ALA A 90 21.07 4.59 -21.39
CA ALA A 90 20.73 5.25 -22.66
C ALA A 90 21.62 6.46 -22.95
N GLY A 91 21.91 7.28 -21.94
CA GLY A 91 22.83 8.42 -22.06
C GLY A 91 24.25 7.99 -22.42
N ARG A 92 24.77 6.94 -21.78
CA ARG A 92 26.09 6.36 -22.11
C ARG A 92 26.14 5.80 -23.52
N LEU A 93 25.09 5.08 -23.93
CA LEU A 93 25.01 4.52 -25.28
C LEU A 93 24.98 5.62 -26.35
N THR A 94 24.18 6.67 -26.13
CA THR A 94 24.08 7.81 -27.04
C THR A 94 25.44 8.52 -27.18
N ALA A 95 26.17 8.69 -26.08
CA ALA A 95 27.50 9.30 -26.09
C ALA A 95 28.55 8.49 -26.85
N LEU A 96 28.44 7.16 -26.90
CA LEU A 96 29.32 6.28 -27.68
C LEU A 96 28.97 6.24 -29.17
N SER A 97 27.71 6.55 -29.52
CA SER A 97 27.22 6.55 -30.90
C SER A 97 27.49 7.85 -31.67
N ARG A 98 28.12 8.82 -31.03
CA ARG A 98 28.48 10.13 -31.59
C ARG A 98 29.99 10.22 -31.77
#